data_AF-A0A1C5I3I2-F1
#
_entry.id   AF-A0A1C5I3I2-F1
#
_cell.length_a   1.000
_cell.length_b   1.000
_cell.length_c   1.000
_cell.angle_alpha   90.00
_cell.angle_beta   90.00
_cell.angle_gamma   90.00
#
_symmetry.space_group_name_H-M   'P 1'
#
loop_
_entity.id
_entity.type
_entity.pdbx_description
1 polymer ?
#
loop_
_entity_poly.entity_id
_entity_poly.type
_entity_poly.pdbx_seq_one_letter_code
_entity_poly.pdbx_strand_id
1 'polypeptide(L)'
;MSISTPGGPERRPTVVSTGKKPAAGRPASGAKPGAGKSTGTPRQTAGGKGPRKPIAPVKVSQGRSWGPIALFVAVGVLAASIIGYGAYAAFQGSKPWEKRAADIDGIVDFRAKDDKLVQGGQHQQGAIKYDITPPVAGPHNAAWQNCMGDVYDAPISSEHAVHSLEHGAVWITYRPDLPADQVAKLREKVQGKEKLMLSPYEGLDKAISLQAWGYQLKVDNADDGRIDEFIKTLRVNASVEGPNANCGQGITATGTAPRDLGNQMQSQ
;
A
#
# COMPACT_ATOMS: atom_id res chain seq x y z
N MET A 1 -23.57 -50.09 -23.62
CA MET A 1 -23.10 -49.93 -25.02
C MET A 1 -21.98 -48.91 -25.01
N SER A 2 -20.93 -49.12 -25.80
CA SER A 2 -19.75 -48.23 -25.84
C SER A 2 -19.71 -47.45 -27.16
N ILE A 3 -19.19 -46.23 -27.14
CA ILE A 3 -18.61 -45.53 -28.30
C ILE A 3 -17.46 -44.65 -27.77
N SER A 4 -16.41 -44.46 -28.57
CA SER A 4 -15.09 -44.00 -28.10
C SER A 4 -14.71 -42.59 -28.60
N THR A 5 -13.72 -42.01 -27.92
CA THR A 5 -12.95 -40.81 -28.31
C THR A 5 -12.25 -40.98 -29.67
N PRO A 6 -11.91 -39.89 -30.38
CA PRO A 6 -10.68 -39.11 -30.11
C PRO A 6 -10.93 -37.58 -30.07
N GLY A 7 -9.99 -36.70 -29.68
CA GLY A 7 -8.63 -36.89 -29.17
C GLY A 7 -7.73 -35.70 -29.60
N GLY A 8 -7.20 -34.93 -28.64
CA GLY A 8 -6.37 -33.74 -28.88
C GLY A 8 -5.49 -33.39 -27.67
N PRO A 9 -4.30 -32.80 -27.85
CA PRO A 9 -3.20 -32.96 -26.88
C PRO A 9 -3.18 -31.96 -25.71
N GLU A 10 -2.80 -32.45 -24.54
CA GLU A 10 -2.49 -31.66 -23.34
C GLU A 10 -1.28 -30.71 -23.53
N ARG A 11 -1.23 -29.65 -22.72
CA ARG A 11 0.02 -29.02 -22.28
C ARG A 11 -0.03 -28.71 -20.77
N ARG A 12 0.80 -29.42 -20.00
CA ARG A 12 1.08 -29.14 -18.57
C ARG A 12 2.27 -28.15 -18.44
N PRO A 13 2.41 -27.45 -17.29
CA PRO A 13 3.31 -26.30 -17.16
C PRO A 13 4.80 -26.68 -17.06
N THR A 14 5.67 -25.73 -17.43
CA THR A 14 7.13 -25.87 -17.32
C THR A 14 7.70 -25.07 -16.15
N VAL A 15 8.65 -25.67 -15.44
CA VAL A 15 9.37 -25.08 -14.30
C VAL A 15 10.52 -24.20 -14.81
N VAL A 16 10.72 -23.02 -14.19
CA VAL A 16 11.91 -22.21 -14.43
C VAL A 16 13.05 -22.71 -13.52
N SER A 17 14.13 -23.20 -14.13
CA SER A 17 15.36 -23.64 -13.43
C SER A 17 16.56 -22.81 -13.91
N THR A 18 17.54 -22.59 -13.04
CA THR A 18 18.68 -21.70 -13.28
C THR A 18 19.90 -22.46 -13.84
N GLY A 19 20.44 -21.99 -14.99
CA GLY A 19 21.51 -22.68 -15.73
C GLY A 19 22.58 -21.75 -16.31
N LYS A 20 23.85 -22.21 -16.31
CA LYS A 20 25.06 -21.45 -16.67
C LYS A 20 25.30 -21.26 -18.18
N LYS A 21 26.05 -20.19 -18.49
CA LYS A 21 26.89 -19.91 -19.70
C LYS A 21 27.42 -21.16 -20.44
N PRO A 22 27.52 -21.15 -21.79
CA PRO A 22 28.63 -20.49 -22.53
C PRO A 22 28.18 -19.82 -23.87
N ALA A 23 29.03 -19.33 -24.80
CA ALA A 23 30.22 -18.46 -24.76
C ALA A 23 30.60 -18.03 -26.21
N ALA A 24 31.36 -16.93 -26.36
CA ALA A 24 32.12 -16.50 -27.55
C ALA A 24 31.38 -16.04 -28.86
N GLY A 25 31.85 -14.92 -29.42
CA GLY A 25 31.52 -14.36 -30.74
C GLY A 25 32.27 -13.03 -30.97
N ARG A 26 33.14 -12.95 -32.00
CA ARG A 26 34.09 -11.85 -32.31
C ARG A 26 33.99 -11.49 -33.82
N PRO A 27 34.76 -10.55 -34.45
CA PRO A 27 35.88 -9.69 -34.00
C PRO A 27 35.37 -8.31 -33.46
N ALA A 28 35.96 -7.11 -33.54
CA ALA A 28 37.21 -6.49 -34.08
C ALA A 28 37.48 -5.16 -33.30
N SER A 29 38.64 -4.48 -33.28
CA SER A 29 40.06 -4.77 -33.59
C SER A 29 40.95 -3.69 -32.88
N GLY A 30 42.06 -3.20 -33.48
CA GLY A 30 42.71 -1.90 -33.14
C GLY A 30 43.28 -1.72 -31.72
N ALA A 31 44.29 -2.48 -31.28
CA ALA A 31 45.73 -2.25 -31.52
C ALA A 31 46.42 -1.26 -30.54
N LYS A 32 47.41 -1.76 -29.78
CA LYS A 32 48.29 -0.97 -28.87
C LYS A 32 49.51 -0.41 -29.62
N PRO A 33 50.06 0.75 -29.20
CA PRO A 33 51.48 1.04 -29.32
C PRO A 33 52.27 0.17 -28.31
N GLY A 34 53.29 -0.55 -28.79
CA GLY A 34 54.23 -1.29 -27.94
C GLY A 34 55.47 -0.47 -27.59
N ALA A 35 56.24 -0.92 -26.60
CA ALA A 35 57.54 -0.31 -26.27
C ALA A 35 58.59 -0.68 -27.33
N GLY A 36 59.21 0.34 -27.95
CA GLY A 36 60.34 0.17 -28.87
C GLY A 36 61.65 0.63 -28.24
N LYS A 37 62.65 -0.26 -28.16
CA LYS A 37 64.06 0.15 -28.04
C LYS A 37 64.60 0.51 -29.43
N SER A 38 65.42 1.55 -29.51
CA SER A 38 66.30 1.81 -30.65
C SER A 38 67.73 2.03 -30.16
N THR A 39 68.71 1.60 -30.94
CA THR A 39 70.13 1.59 -30.56
C THR A 39 71.04 1.91 -31.74
N GLY A 40 72.01 2.80 -31.54
CA GLY A 40 73.10 3.12 -32.47
C GLY A 40 72.84 4.36 -33.35
N THR A 41 73.87 5.10 -33.77
CA THR A 41 75.29 5.13 -33.33
C THR A 41 75.86 6.57 -33.61
N PRO A 42 77.16 6.93 -33.45
CA PRO A 42 77.53 8.27 -32.95
C PRO A 42 78.11 9.23 -34.02
N ARG A 43 78.64 10.38 -33.54
CA ARG A 43 79.56 11.35 -34.21
C ARG A 43 78.84 12.46 -35.00
N GLN A 44 79.26 13.75 -35.03
CA GLN A 44 80.41 14.45 -34.42
C GLN A 44 80.05 15.84 -33.84
N THR A 45 81.06 16.57 -33.34
CA THR A 45 80.98 17.83 -32.58
C THR A 45 80.97 19.13 -33.39
N ALA A 46 79.99 19.98 -33.10
CA ALA A 46 80.08 21.45 -33.07
C ALA A 46 78.94 21.95 -32.13
N GLY A 47 78.99 23.09 -31.44
CA GLY A 47 80.01 24.13 -31.33
C GLY A 47 79.32 25.39 -30.80
N GLY A 48 79.52 25.75 -29.53
CA GLY A 48 78.85 26.90 -28.91
C GLY A 48 78.66 26.78 -27.40
N LYS A 49 79.48 27.49 -26.62
CA LYS A 49 79.25 27.70 -25.18
C LYS A 49 78.26 28.85 -24.98
N GLY A 50 77.09 28.54 -24.44
CA GLY A 50 76.12 29.53 -23.94
C GLY A 50 75.45 29.01 -22.67
N PRO A 51 75.30 29.83 -21.61
CA PRO A 51 74.73 29.37 -20.34
C PRO A 51 73.23 29.12 -20.51
N ARG A 52 72.83 27.85 -20.53
CA ARG A 52 71.41 27.46 -20.46
C ARG A 52 70.88 27.85 -19.09
N LYS A 53 69.96 28.83 -19.03
CA LYS A 53 69.27 29.22 -17.80
C LYS A 53 68.60 27.98 -17.17
N PRO A 54 68.65 27.79 -15.85
CA PRO A 54 67.97 26.67 -15.21
C PRO A 54 66.46 26.79 -15.45
N ILE A 55 65.86 25.75 -16.02
CA ILE A 55 64.40 25.64 -16.15
C ILE A 55 63.89 25.34 -14.74
N ALA A 56 63.32 26.36 -14.07
CA ALA A 56 62.71 26.18 -12.78
C ALA A 56 61.57 25.14 -12.89
N PRO A 57 61.47 24.17 -11.97
CA PRO A 57 60.37 23.21 -12.00
C PRO A 57 59.06 23.97 -11.80
N VAL A 58 58.16 23.88 -12.78
CA VAL A 58 56.82 24.47 -12.68
C VAL A 58 56.11 23.77 -11.53
N LYS A 59 55.98 24.46 -10.39
CA LYS A 59 55.19 23.99 -9.25
C LYS A 59 53.72 23.99 -9.65
N VAL A 60 53.26 22.88 -10.23
CA VAL A 60 51.84 22.65 -10.53
C VAL A 60 51.10 22.55 -9.20
N SER A 61 50.57 23.67 -8.72
CA SER A 61 49.74 23.72 -7.53
C SER A 61 48.41 23.03 -7.83
N GLN A 62 48.34 21.72 -7.59
CA GLN A 62 47.07 21.00 -7.57
C GLN A 62 46.29 21.41 -6.31
N GLY A 63 45.62 22.56 -6.40
CA GLY A 63 44.65 22.99 -5.42
C GLY A 63 43.57 21.91 -5.23
N ARG A 64 43.18 21.67 -3.98
CA ARG A 64 42.17 20.67 -3.60
C ARG A 64 40.91 20.85 -4.45
N SER A 65 40.52 19.81 -5.18
CA SER A 65 39.36 19.80 -6.09
C SER A 65 38.03 19.79 -5.31
N TRP A 66 37.67 20.94 -4.75
CA TRP A 66 36.49 21.10 -3.89
C TRP A 66 35.17 20.78 -4.58
N GLY A 67 35.03 20.99 -5.89
CA GLY A 67 33.80 20.67 -6.64
C GLY A 67 33.38 19.20 -6.53
N PRO A 68 34.21 18.23 -6.97
CA PRO A 68 33.96 16.81 -6.75
C PRO A 68 33.73 16.43 -5.27
N ILE A 69 34.49 17.02 -4.33
CA ILE A 69 34.33 16.73 -2.90
C ILE A 69 32.95 17.17 -2.40
N ALA A 70 32.51 18.39 -2.74
CA ALA A 70 31.20 18.91 -2.37
C ALA A 70 30.06 18.07 -2.98
N LEU A 71 30.21 17.63 -4.24
CA LEU A 71 29.26 16.73 -4.90
C LEU A 71 29.15 15.37 -4.18
N PHE A 72 30.27 14.72 -3.85
CA PHE A 72 30.24 13.45 -3.13
C PHE A 72 29.68 13.59 -1.71
N VAL A 73 29.93 14.71 -1.02
CA VAL A 73 29.31 15.00 0.28
C VAL A 73 27.79 15.20 0.14
N ALA A 74 27.33 15.97 -0.84
CA ALA A 74 25.90 16.19 -1.07
C ALA A 74 25.16 14.89 -1.43
N VAL A 75 25.74 14.06 -2.31
CA VAL A 75 25.20 12.74 -2.66
C VAL A 75 25.23 11.79 -1.45
N GLY A 76 26.29 11.83 -0.63
CA GLY A 76 26.39 11.03 0.59
C GLY A 76 25.34 11.39 1.64
N VAL A 77 25.09 12.69 1.85
CA VAL A 77 24.02 13.18 2.75
C VAL A 77 22.64 12.78 2.24
N LEU A 78 22.37 12.92 0.93
CA LEU A 78 21.10 12.52 0.32
C LEU A 78 20.87 11.00 0.40
N ALA A 79 21.91 10.19 0.15
CA ALA A 79 21.82 8.74 0.31
C ALA A 79 21.57 8.35 1.78
N ALA A 80 22.28 8.97 2.72
CA ALA A 80 22.10 8.71 4.15
C ALA A 80 20.70 9.09 4.66
N SER A 81 20.12 10.20 4.20
CA SER A 81 18.77 10.61 4.59
C SER A 81 17.68 9.74 3.96
N ILE A 82 17.83 9.31 2.70
CA ILE A 82 16.92 8.33 2.07
C ILE A 82 16.97 6.98 2.80
N ILE A 83 18.17 6.48 3.12
CA ILE A 83 18.36 5.21 3.85
C ILE A 83 17.79 5.32 5.28
N GLY A 84 18.07 6.42 5.98
CA GLY A 84 17.56 6.67 7.32
C GLY A 84 16.03 6.77 7.37
N TYR A 85 15.42 7.46 6.41
CA TYR A 85 13.97 7.52 6.27
C TYR A 85 13.37 6.14 5.95
N GLY A 86 13.99 5.37 5.05
CA GLY A 86 13.56 4.00 4.74
C GLY A 86 13.60 3.07 5.95
N ALA A 87 14.68 3.14 6.76
CA ALA A 87 14.81 2.37 7.99
C ALA A 87 13.77 2.79 9.06
N TYR A 88 13.54 4.10 9.21
CA TYR A 88 12.52 4.63 10.12
C TYR A 88 11.10 4.21 9.70
N ALA A 89 10.76 4.32 8.41
CA ALA A 89 9.46 3.91 7.87
C ALA A 89 9.23 2.40 8.01
N ALA A 90 10.27 1.58 7.81
CA ALA A 90 10.22 0.14 8.05
C ALA A 90 9.99 -0.19 9.54
N PHE A 91 10.70 0.49 10.45
CA PHE A 91 10.51 0.31 11.89
C PHE A 91 9.09 0.71 12.34
N GLN A 92 8.59 1.87 11.91
CA GLN A 92 7.22 2.32 12.18
C GLN A 92 6.19 1.33 11.61
N GLY A 93 6.43 0.77 10.41
CA GLY A 93 5.61 -0.28 9.81
C GLY A 93 5.64 -1.61 10.56
N SER A 94 6.74 -1.95 11.24
CA SER A 94 6.89 -3.17 12.04
C SER A 94 6.20 -3.13 13.42
N LYS A 95 5.65 -1.97 13.83
CA LYS A 95 4.80 -1.90 15.03
C LYS A 95 3.58 -2.82 14.88
N PRO A 96 3.14 -3.49 15.97
CA PRO A 96 1.83 -4.13 16.06
C PRO A 96 0.72 -3.17 15.60
N TRP A 97 -0.29 -3.69 14.89
CA TRP A 97 -1.30 -2.86 14.23
C TRP A 97 -2.18 -2.11 15.25
N GLU A 98 -2.37 -2.68 16.43
CA GLU A 98 -3.06 -2.10 17.58
C GLU A 98 -2.35 -0.83 18.07
N LYS A 99 -1.00 -0.85 18.12
CA LYS A 99 -0.21 0.33 18.45
C LYS A 99 -0.26 1.38 17.35
N ARG A 100 -0.25 0.96 16.09
CA ARG A 100 -0.44 1.88 14.95
C ARG A 100 -1.84 2.46 14.89
N ALA A 101 -2.86 1.75 15.39
CA ALA A 101 -4.21 2.27 15.52
C ALA A 101 -4.28 3.32 16.63
N ALA A 102 -3.70 3.04 17.79
CA ALA A 102 -3.60 3.98 18.92
C ALA A 102 -2.74 5.22 18.62
N ASP A 103 -1.83 5.16 17.64
CA ASP A 103 -1.07 6.32 17.14
C ASP A 103 -1.95 7.28 16.26
N ILE A 104 -3.15 6.88 15.83
CA ILE A 104 -4.05 7.72 14.99
C ILE A 104 -4.81 8.72 15.87
N ASP A 105 -4.52 10.01 15.69
CA ASP A 105 -5.23 11.09 16.41
C ASP A 105 -6.75 11.06 16.16
N GLY A 106 -7.53 11.21 17.23
CA GLY A 106 -9.00 11.22 17.17
C GLY A 106 -9.67 9.86 16.95
N ILE A 107 -8.92 8.75 16.93
CA ILE A 107 -9.51 7.41 16.93
C ILE A 107 -10.21 7.11 18.26
N VAL A 108 -11.28 6.31 18.19
CA VAL A 108 -11.94 5.73 19.35
C VAL A 108 -11.82 4.20 19.28
N ASP A 109 -10.95 3.64 20.13
CA ASP A 109 -10.95 2.21 20.44
C ASP A 109 -12.12 1.93 21.42
N PHE A 110 -12.97 0.96 21.05
CA PHE A 110 -14.04 0.43 21.90
C PHE A 110 -13.71 -0.97 22.46
N ARG A 111 -12.75 -1.69 21.87
CA ARG A 111 -12.24 -2.97 22.42
C ARG A 111 -11.61 -2.75 23.78
N ALA A 112 -10.87 -1.67 23.94
CA ALA A 112 -10.28 -1.24 25.21
C ALA A 112 -11.29 -0.67 26.23
N LYS A 113 -12.61 -0.72 25.95
CA LYS A 113 -13.66 -0.11 26.78
C LYS A 113 -14.79 -1.06 27.15
N ASP A 114 -15.19 -1.94 26.23
CA ASP A 114 -16.28 -2.90 26.44
C ASP A 114 -16.01 -4.19 25.67
N ASP A 115 -15.46 -5.20 26.37
CA ASP A 115 -15.18 -6.53 25.84
C ASP A 115 -16.44 -7.25 25.30
N LYS A 116 -17.63 -6.91 25.82
CA LYS A 116 -18.90 -7.55 25.42
C LYS A 116 -19.44 -6.96 24.14
N LEU A 117 -19.36 -5.65 23.98
CA LEU A 117 -19.71 -4.95 22.74
C LEU A 117 -18.91 -5.50 21.55
N VAL A 118 -17.62 -5.80 21.76
CA VAL A 118 -16.73 -6.29 20.69
C VAL A 118 -16.66 -7.81 20.59
N GLN A 119 -17.54 -8.54 21.29
CA GLN A 119 -17.67 -9.99 21.16
C GLN A 119 -18.30 -10.35 19.80
N GLY A 120 -17.60 -11.16 19.01
CA GLY A 120 -18.03 -11.61 17.69
C GLY A 120 -19.14 -12.66 17.66
N GLY A 121 -19.66 -12.94 16.46
CA GLY A 121 -20.62 -14.01 16.17
C GLY A 121 -22.01 -13.85 16.79
N GLN A 122 -22.36 -12.65 17.28
CA GLN A 122 -23.65 -12.36 17.93
C GLN A 122 -24.77 -12.14 16.90
N HIS A 123 -25.05 -13.17 16.10
CA HIS A 123 -26.03 -13.11 15.02
C HIS A 123 -27.48 -12.97 15.54
N GLN A 124 -28.18 -11.94 15.08
CA GLN A 124 -29.57 -11.64 15.40
C GLN A 124 -30.35 -11.23 14.13
N GLN A 125 -31.59 -11.69 14.00
CA GLN A 125 -32.48 -11.36 12.88
C GLN A 125 -33.24 -10.04 13.11
N GLY A 126 -33.69 -9.43 12.02
CA GLY A 126 -34.45 -8.17 12.04
C GLY A 126 -33.63 -6.95 12.46
N ALA A 127 -34.33 -5.85 12.77
CA ALA A 127 -33.72 -4.56 13.08
C ALA A 127 -33.13 -4.50 14.51
N ILE A 128 -31.96 -3.90 14.65
CA ILE A 128 -31.19 -3.85 15.90
C ILE A 128 -30.94 -2.39 16.29
N LYS A 129 -31.21 -2.04 17.55
CA LYS A 129 -30.85 -0.74 18.10
C LYS A 129 -29.41 -0.78 18.61
N TYR A 130 -28.57 0.11 18.09
CA TYR A 130 -27.21 0.35 18.57
C TYR A 130 -27.14 1.63 19.42
N ASP A 131 -26.29 1.63 20.44
CA ASP A 131 -26.00 2.82 21.25
C ASP A 131 -24.85 3.67 20.69
N ILE A 132 -24.10 3.15 19.71
CA ILE A 132 -23.02 3.84 19.00
C ILE A 132 -23.46 4.06 17.55
N THR A 133 -23.30 5.29 17.06
CA THR A 133 -23.77 5.73 15.73
C THR A 133 -22.64 6.38 14.92
N PRO A 134 -22.32 5.86 13.72
CA PRO A 134 -22.66 4.53 13.20
C PRO A 134 -22.02 3.42 14.03
N PRO A 135 -22.62 2.23 14.11
CA PRO A 135 -22.12 1.14 14.96
C PRO A 135 -20.80 0.57 14.46
N VAL A 136 -20.01 0.06 15.41
CA VAL A 136 -18.66 -0.49 15.16
C VAL A 136 -18.55 -1.98 15.49
N ALA A 137 -19.49 -2.53 16.25
CA ALA A 137 -19.51 -3.91 16.74
C ALA A 137 -20.88 -4.21 17.39
N GLY A 138 -21.04 -5.39 17.96
CA GLY A 138 -22.24 -5.82 18.69
C GLY A 138 -23.12 -6.76 17.85
N PRO A 139 -24.35 -7.06 18.31
CA PRO A 139 -25.27 -7.95 17.60
C PRO A 139 -25.59 -7.44 16.19
N HIS A 140 -25.69 -8.33 15.21
CA HIS A 140 -25.80 -7.97 13.79
C HIS A 140 -26.46 -9.09 12.97
N ASN A 141 -26.81 -8.84 11.71
CA ASN A 141 -27.55 -9.82 10.90
C ASN A 141 -26.64 -10.96 10.41
N ALA A 142 -27.17 -12.17 10.22
CA ALA A 142 -26.39 -13.29 9.66
C ALA A 142 -25.99 -13.07 8.17
N ALA A 143 -26.58 -12.11 7.47
CA ALA A 143 -26.11 -11.66 6.15
C ALA A 143 -25.16 -10.46 6.29
N TRP A 144 -23.98 -10.52 5.69
CA TRP A 144 -23.08 -9.36 5.51
C TRP A 144 -23.49 -8.49 4.32
N GLN A 145 -23.17 -7.19 4.38
CA GLN A 145 -23.16 -6.34 3.20
C GLN A 145 -21.96 -6.70 2.31
N ASN A 146 -22.12 -6.68 0.98
CA ASN A 146 -20.99 -6.88 0.06
C ASN A 146 -19.94 -5.77 0.28
N CYS A 147 -18.68 -6.18 0.45
CA CYS A 147 -17.57 -5.33 0.89
C CYS A 147 -16.29 -5.57 0.06
N MET A 148 -16.47 -5.67 -1.25
CA MET A 148 -15.44 -5.86 -2.28
C MET A 148 -14.96 -4.53 -2.89
N GLY A 149 -15.14 -3.42 -2.18
CA GLY A 149 -14.94 -2.07 -2.70
C GLY A 149 -16.24 -1.47 -3.25
N ASP A 150 -17.37 -1.81 -2.63
CA ASP A 150 -18.70 -1.40 -3.05
C ASP A 150 -18.98 0.06 -2.69
N VAL A 151 -19.73 0.74 -3.55
CA VAL A 151 -20.13 2.14 -3.37
C VAL A 151 -21.65 2.19 -3.48
N TYR A 152 -22.31 2.43 -2.36
CA TYR A 152 -23.75 2.53 -2.22
C TYR A 152 -24.16 4.00 -2.33
N ASP A 153 -25.12 4.27 -3.19
CA ASP A 153 -25.70 5.59 -3.47
C ASP A 153 -26.77 6.01 -2.45
N ALA A 154 -27.35 5.04 -1.76
CA ALA A 154 -28.29 5.22 -0.64
C ALA A 154 -27.78 4.47 0.61
N PRO A 155 -28.33 4.76 1.82
CA PRO A 155 -27.90 4.11 3.06
C PRO A 155 -28.11 2.59 3.02
N ILE A 156 -27.29 1.87 3.78
CA ILE A 156 -27.38 0.40 3.97
C ILE A 156 -27.86 0.07 5.39
N SER A 157 -28.32 -1.16 5.61
CA SER A 157 -28.63 -1.66 6.94
C SER A 157 -27.35 -1.74 7.79
N SER A 158 -27.44 -1.21 9.01
CA SER A 158 -26.32 -1.25 9.96
C SER A 158 -25.99 -2.68 10.38
N GLU A 159 -27.01 -3.54 10.46
CA GLU A 159 -26.91 -4.94 10.83
C GLU A 159 -26.17 -5.77 9.76
N HIS A 160 -26.29 -5.42 8.48
CA HIS A 160 -25.47 -5.99 7.42
C HIS A 160 -24.05 -5.41 7.43
N ALA A 161 -23.92 -4.12 7.70
CA ALA A 161 -22.62 -3.45 7.73
C ALA A 161 -21.72 -3.94 8.86
N VAL A 162 -22.26 -4.14 10.07
CA VAL A 162 -21.50 -4.60 11.25
C VAL A 162 -20.96 -6.02 11.08
N HIS A 163 -21.68 -6.93 10.41
CA HIS A 163 -21.16 -8.25 10.02
C HIS A 163 -19.95 -8.10 9.08
N SER A 164 -20.03 -7.22 8.08
CA SER A 164 -18.88 -6.92 7.21
C SER A 164 -17.68 -6.36 7.99
N LEU A 165 -17.92 -5.56 9.04
CA LEU A 165 -16.85 -5.12 9.96
C LEU A 165 -16.23 -6.31 10.71
N GLU A 166 -17.02 -7.30 11.15
CA GLU A 166 -16.50 -8.50 11.83
C GLU A 166 -15.56 -9.29 10.89
N HIS A 167 -15.89 -9.35 9.60
CA HIS A 167 -15.04 -9.89 8.54
C HIS A 167 -13.84 -8.99 8.18
N GLY A 168 -13.58 -7.92 8.94
CA GLY A 168 -12.44 -7.02 8.76
C GLY A 168 -12.60 -5.97 7.67
N ALA A 169 -13.82 -5.67 7.22
CA ALA A 169 -14.06 -4.51 6.37
C ALA A 169 -13.87 -3.19 7.13
N VAL A 170 -13.61 -2.12 6.37
CA VAL A 170 -13.80 -0.74 6.81
C VAL A 170 -15.03 -0.18 6.09
N TRP A 171 -16.04 0.21 6.86
CA TRP A 171 -17.16 1.01 6.37
C TRP A 171 -16.75 2.48 6.44
N ILE A 172 -16.97 3.20 5.34
CA ILE A 172 -16.87 4.66 5.29
C ILE A 172 -18.29 5.20 5.13
N THR A 173 -18.67 6.08 6.04
CA THR A 173 -19.98 6.72 6.07
C THR A 173 -19.83 8.23 5.93
N TYR A 174 -20.72 8.87 5.18
CA TYR A 174 -20.73 10.32 4.98
C TYR A 174 -22.14 10.89 5.13
N ARG A 175 -22.26 12.16 5.55
CA ARG A 175 -23.58 12.81 5.59
C ARG A 175 -24.14 13.02 4.18
N PRO A 176 -25.46 12.94 3.95
CA PRO A 176 -26.05 13.17 2.63
C PRO A 176 -25.75 14.55 2.02
N ASP A 177 -25.41 15.55 2.85
CA ASP A 177 -25.04 16.91 2.43
C ASP A 177 -23.53 17.11 2.19
N LEU A 178 -22.71 16.05 2.26
CA LEU A 178 -21.28 16.15 1.94
C LEU A 178 -21.09 16.58 0.46
N PRO A 179 -20.25 17.59 0.16
CA PRO A 179 -19.98 18.03 -1.20
C PRO A 179 -19.56 16.91 -2.15
N ALA A 180 -20.09 16.92 -3.37
CA ALA A 180 -19.95 15.83 -4.33
C ALA A 180 -18.49 15.54 -4.74
N ASP A 181 -17.60 16.54 -4.71
CA ASP A 181 -16.17 16.38 -4.91
C ASP A 181 -15.50 15.58 -3.78
N GLN A 182 -15.94 15.78 -2.54
CA GLN A 182 -15.47 14.99 -1.40
C GLN A 182 -16.03 13.57 -1.42
N VAL A 183 -17.31 13.39 -1.80
CA VAL A 183 -17.88 12.06 -2.06
C VAL A 183 -17.08 11.32 -3.14
N ALA A 184 -16.67 12.00 -4.22
CA ALA A 184 -15.82 11.43 -5.26
C ALA A 184 -14.44 10.99 -4.73
N LYS A 185 -13.78 11.77 -3.87
CA LYS A 185 -12.52 11.38 -3.22
C LYS A 185 -12.67 10.12 -2.35
N LEU A 186 -13.76 10.02 -1.56
CA LEU A 186 -14.06 8.80 -0.79
C LEU A 186 -14.33 7.61 -1.72
N ARG A 187 -15.01 7.84 -2.85
CA ARG A 187 -15.29 6.84 -3.86
C ARG A 187 -14.01 6.28 -4.48
N GLU A 188 -13.04 7.12 -4.82
CA GLU A 188 -11.72 6.71 -5.30
C GLU A 188 -10.92 5.94 -4.24
N LYS A 189 -11.12 6.24 -2.95
CA LYS A 189 -10.51 5.50 -1.84
C LYS A 189 -11.11 4.10 -1.69
N VAL A 190 -12.39 3.88 -1.98
CA VAL A 190 -13.10 2.59 -1.81
C VAL A 190 -13.19 1.72 -3.08
N GLN A 191 -13.50 2.29 -4.24
CA GLN A 191 -14.06 1.55 -5.37
C GLN A 191 -13.17 0.37 -5.83
N GLY A 192 -13.74 -0.84 -5.84
CA GLY A 192 -13.08 -2.07 -6.31
C GLY A 192 -11.93 -2.59 -5.43
N LYS A 193 -11.77 -2.08 -4.22
CA LYS A 193 -10.76 -2.54 -3.25
C LYS A 193 -11.43 -3.37 -2.16
N GLU A 194 -11.03 -4.62 -2.05
CA GLU A 194 -11.54 -5.57 -1.04
C GLU A 194 -11.51 -5.00 0.39
N LYS A 195 -12.46 -5.42 1.23
CA LYS A 195 -12.60 -5.01 2.64
C LYS A 195 -12.90 -3.52 2.80
N LEU A 196 -13.50 -2.88 1.80
CA LEU A 196 -13.98 -1.50 1.86
C LEU A 196 -15.41 -1.42 1.33
N MET A 197 -16.19 -0.52 1.92
CA MET A 197 -17.50 -0.13 1.41
C MET A 197 -17.82 1.32 1.81
N LEU A 198 -18.56 2.03 0.94
CA LEU A 198 -18.92 3.44 1.11
C LEU A 198 -20.45 3.59 1.02
N SER A 199 -21.08 4.31 1.95
CA SER A 199 -22.50 4.68 1.85
C SER A 199 -22.76 6.05 2.51
N PRO A 200 -23.83 6.76 2.14
CA PRO A 200 -24.34 7.84 2.98
C PRO A 200 -24.88 7.26 4.30
N TYR A 201 -24.94 8.09 5.34
CA TYR A 201 -25.50 7.76 6.66
C TYR A 201 -26.11 9.00 7.30
N GLU A 202 -27.33 8.88 7.82
CA GLU A 202 -28.10 9.99 8.39
C GLU A 202 -27.64 10.39 9.80
N GLY A 203 -27.65 11.70 10.09
CA GLY A 203 -27.45 12.20 11.45
C GLY A 203 -26.03 12.06 12.03
N LEU A 204 -24.98 11.95 11.19
CA LEU A 204 -23.60 12.02 11.69
C LEU A 204 -23.31 13.40 12.31
N ASP A 205 -22.65 13.38 13.47
CA ASP A 205 -22.06 14.52 14.18
C ASP A 205 -20.87 15.16 13.44
N LYS A 206 -20.20 14.37 12.60
CA LYS A 206 -19.08 14.78 11.73
C LYS A 206 -19.40 14.48 10.26
N ALA A 207 -18.76 15.20 9.35
CA ALA A 207 -19.07 15.09 7.91
C ALA A 207 -18.84 13.67 7.37
N ILE A 208 -17.81 12.99 7.89
CA ILE A 208 -17.41 11.63 7.53
C ILE A 208 -17.09 10.86 8.82
N SER A 209 -17.46 9.57 8.84
CA SER A 209 -17.07 8.62 9.88
C SER A 209 -16.54 7.33 9.24
N LEU A 210 -15.59 6.68 9.90
CA LEU A 210 -15.04 5.39 9.49
C LEU A 210 -15.24 4.39 10.62
N GLN A 211 -15.64 3.17 10.26
CA GLN A 211 -15.88 2.08 11.20
C GLN A 211 -15.05 0.86 10.79
N ALA A 212 -14.43 0.22 11.77
CA ALA A 212 -13.89 -1.15 11.71
C ALA A 212 -14.33 -1.86 13.00
N TRP A 213 -14.18 -3.18 13.12
CA TRP A 213 -14.72 -3.88 14.30
C TRP A 213 -14.14 -3.34 15.62
N GLY A 214 -15.00 -2.72 16.44
CA GLY A 214 -14.62 -2.07 17.69
C GLY A 214 -13.77 -0.79 17.56
N TYR A 215 -13.71 -0.15 16.38
CA TYR A 215 -12.96 1.08 16.14
C TYR A 215 -13.78 2.11 15.36
N GLN A 216 -13.74 3.37 15.78
CA GLN A 216 -14.30 4.51 15.04
C GLN A 216 -13.27 5.61 14.82
N LEU A 217 -13.33 6.28 13.66
CA LEU A 217 -12.69 7.58 13.43
C LEU A 217 -13.74 8.52 12.83
N LYS A 218 -13.67 9.82 13.17
CA LYS A 218 -14.60 10.84 12.67
C LYS A 218 -13.82 12.07 12.20
N VAL A 219 -14.09 12.54 10.99
CA VAL A 219 -13.34 13.63 10.33
C VAL A 219 -14.28 14.59 9.59
N ASP A 220 -13.81 15.82 9.37
CA ASP A 220 -14.60 16.89 8.75
C ASP A 220 -14.43 16.98 7.22
N ASN A 221 -13.44 16.28 6.63
CA ASN A 221 -13.17 16.34 5.19
C ASN A 221 -12.52 15.06 4.63
N ALA A 222 -12.64 14.84 3.31
CA ALA A 222 -12.17 13.65 2.60
C ALA A 222 -10.67 13.65 2.25
N ASP A 223 -9.97 14.76 2.46
CA ASP A 223 -8.51 14.90 2.29
C ASP A 223 -7.74 14.63 3.60
N ASP A 224 -8.42 14.35 4.71
CA ASP A 224 -7.81 14.04 6.00
C ASP A 224 -6.99 12.73 5.90
N GLY A 225 -5.67 12.85 6.04
CA GLY A 225 -4.73 11.73 5.88
C GLY A 225 -4.98 10.55 6.83
N ARG A 226 -5.67 10.78 7.95
CA ARG A 226 -6.06 9.72 8.89
C ARG A 226 -7.05 8.72 8.27
N ILE A 227 -7.78 9.11 7.22
CA ILE A 227 -8.62 8.20 6.43
C ILE A 227 -7.75 7.06 5.86
N ASP A 228 -6.65 7.40 5.19
CA ASP A 228 -5.77 6.40 4.57
C ASP A 228 -4.98 5.60 5.62
N GLU A 229 -4.65 6.21 6.75
CA GLU A 229 -3.99 5.53 7.87
C GLU A 229 -4.91 4.53 8.59
N PHE A 230 -6.18 4.89 8.81
CA PHE A 230 -7.22 4.02 9.37
C PHE A 230 -7.48 2.83 8.43
N ILE A 231 -7.67 3.09 7.14
CA ILE A 231 -7.84 2.04 6.11
C ILE A 231 -6.61 1.12 6.05
N LYS A 232 -5.39 1.68 6.07
CA LYS A 232 -4.14 0.90 6.04
C LYS A 232 -3.91 0.07 7.31
N THR A 233 -4.44 0.52 8.44
CA THR A 233 -4.16 -0.07 9.76
C THR A 233 -5.20 -1.08 10.20
N LEU A 234 -6.49 -0.83 9.98
CA LEU A 234 -7.58 -1.63 10.54
C LEU A 234 -8.24 -2.58 9.55
N ARG A 235 -8.26 -2.25 8.25
CA ARG A 235 -8.76 -3.15 7.21
C ARG A 235 -8.00 -4.49 7.25
N VAL A 236 -8.73 -5.61 7.17
CA VAL A 236 -8.24 -6.98 7.43
C VAL A 236 -7.81 -7.21 8.89
N ASN A 237 -6.93 -6.38 9.46
CA ASN A 237 -6.32 -6.60 10.78
C ASN A 237 -7.34 -6.56 11.93
N ALA A 238 -8.40 -5.77 11.81
CA ALA A 238 -9.48 -5.69 12.78
C ALA A 238 -10.50 -6.85 12.67
N SER A 239 -10.36 -7.79 11.73
CA SER A 239 -11.27 -8.93 11.63
C SER A 239 -11.29 -9.78 12.92
N VAL A 240 -12.47 -10.27 13.32
CA VAL A 240 -12.62 -11.24 14.43
C VAL A 240 -12.56 -12.67 13.88
N GLU A 241 -13.20 -12.91 12.74
CA GLU A 241 -13.07 -14.17 11.98
C GLU A 241 -11.68 -14.36 11.34
N GLY A 242 -10.81 -13.35 11.44
CA GLY A 242 -9.45 -13.36 10.90
C GLY A 242 -9.38 -12.93 9.42
N PRO A 243 -8.17 -12.93 8.84
CA PRO A 243 -7.88 -12.21 7.60
C PRO A 243 -8.54 -12.81 6.34
N ASN A 244 -9.02 -14.05 6.42
CA ASN A 244 -9.55 -14.82 5.28
C ASN A 244 -11.09 -14.89 5.25
N ALA A 245 -11.79 -14.20 6.17
CA ALA A 245 -13.25 -14.13 6.18
C ALA A 245 -13.79 -13.59 4.84
N ASN A 246 -14.95 -14.03 4.38
CA ASN A 246 -15.45 -13.63 3.06
C ASN A 246 -16.07 -12.21 3.07
N CYS A 247 -15.78 -11.37 2.08
CA CYS A 247 -16.49 -10.08 1.87
C CYS A 247 -17.32 -10.01 0.58
N GLY A 248 -17.24 -11.03 -0.28
CA GLY A 248 -17.99 -11.10 -1.53
C GLY A 248 -19.31 -11.85 -1.35
N GLN A 249 -20.18 -11.76 -2.36
CA GLN A 249 -21.47 -12.46 -2.41
C GLN A 249 -22.42 -12.09 -1.25
N GLY A 250 -22.23 -10.94 -0.62
CA GLY A 250 -23.11 -10.40 0.42
C GLY A 250 -24.32 -9.68 -0.15
N ILE A 251 -25.09 -9.03 0.73
CA ILE A 251 -26.17 -8.13 0.35
C ILE A 251 -25.59 -6.95 -0.44
N THR A 252 -26.04 -6.77 -1.69
CA THR A 252 -25.66 -5.66 -2.58
C THR A 252 -26.71 -4.54 -2.63
N ALA A 253 -27.83 -4.73 -1.93
CA ALA A 253 -28.94 -3.78 -1.94
C ALA A 253 -28.82 -2.71 -0.87
N THR A 254 -29.44 -1.56 -1.13
CA THR A 254 -29.58 -0.44 -0.20
C THR A 254 -30.94 -0.46 0.52
N GLY A 255 -31.11 0.49 1.45
CA GLY A 255 -32.20 0.56 2.41
C GLY A 255 -31.68 0.25 3.82
N THR A 256 -32.25 0.93 4.83
CA THR A 256 -31.89 0.77 6.25
C THR A 256 -32.52 -0.45 6.92
N ALA A 257 -33.49 -1.12 6.26
CA ALA A 257 -34.13 -2.33 6.77
C ALA A 257 -33.28 -3.58 6.44
N PRO A 258 -32.89 -4.40 7.44
CA PRO A 258 -32.14 -5.63 7.21
C PRO A 258 -32.97 -6.71 6.50
N ARG A 259 -32.26 -7.65 5.85
CA ARG A 259 -32.78 -8.75 5.05
C ARG A 259 -32.21 -10.09 5.53
N ASP A 260 -32.97 -10.82 6.32
CA ASP A 260 -32.51 -12.09 6.90
C ASP A 260 -32.22 -13.16 5.82
N LEU A 261 -31.18 -13.98 6.06
CA LEU A 261 -30.87 -15.15 5.24
C LEU A 261 -32.04 -16.15 5.26
N GLY A 262 -32.84 -16.12 4.20
CA GLY A 262 -34.06 -16.92 4.04
C GLY A 262 -35.19 -16.16 3.33
N ASN A 263 -35.28 -14.84 3.52
CA ASN A 263 -36.37 -14.01 2.96
C ASN A 263 -36.13 -13.52 1.51
N GLN A 264 -35.04 -13.97 0.86
CA GLN A 264 -34.64 -13.52 -0.49
C GLN A 264 -35.51 -14.06 -1.65
N MET A 265 -36.77 -14.46 -1.39
CA MET A 265 -37.70 -15.04 -2.38
C MET A 265 -38.97 -14.20 -2.64
N GLN A 266 -39.07 -12.97 -2.12
CA GLN A 266 -40.29 -12.14 -2.23
C GLN A 266 -40.07 -10.73 -2.82
N SER A 267 -39.30 -10.65 -3.91
CA SER A 267 -39.37 -9.50 -4.83
C SER A 267 -38.84 -9.86 -6.23
N GLN A 268 -39.76 -10.25 -7.12
CA GLN A 268 -39.67 -10.14 -8.58
C GLN A 268 -40.96 -9.48 -9.08
#